data_AF-A0AAW5SA45-F1
#
_entry.id   AF-A0AAW5SA45-F1
#
_cell.length_a   1.000
_cell.length_b   1.000
_cell.length_c   1.000
_cell.angle_alpha   90.00
_cell.angle_beta   90.00
_cell.angle_gamma   90.00
#
_symmetry.space_group_name_H-M   'P 1'
#
loop_
_entity.id
_entity.type
_entity.pdbx_description
1 polymer ?
#
loop_
_entity_poly.entity_id
_entity_poly.type
_entity_poly.pdbx_seq_one_letter_code
_entity_poly.pdbx_strand_id
1 'polypeptide(L)'
;MASVQRKSWCALTIRLLGRTEIRRLAKELEFRPRKSLGQNFVHDANTVRRVVSTSGVSRSDHVLEVGPGLGSLTLALLDRGAHVTAVEIDPVLAERLPHTVAEHSHSEIQRLTVLNRDVLTLRRDELAEPPTAVVANLPYNVAVPALLHLLAEFPSIRTVTVMVQAEVAERLAAEPGGKEYGVPSVKVRFFGRVRRCGMVSPTVFWPIPRVYSGLVRIDRYPTSPWPTDPAFRRQVFQLVDIAFGQRRKTCRNAFVDWAGSGNESADRLLAASIDPARRGETLSIDDFVRLLQRSADRGGSDREGTSPPTAGQGAPAC
;
A
#
# COMPACT_ATOMS: atom_id res chain seq x y z
N MET A 1 -12.88 18.75 36.54
CA MET A 1 -13.17 17.29 36.51
C MET A 1 -13.86 16.96 35.19
N ALA A 2 -13.10 16.73 34.12
CA ALA A 2 -13.66 16.29 32.84
C ALA A 2 -13.50 14.77 32.74
N SER A 3 -14.61 14.05 32.86
CA SER A 3 -14.69 12.61 32.70
C SER A 3 -14.32 12.22 31.27
N VAL A 4 -13.13 11.64 31.08
CA VAL A 4 -12.77 10.94 29.86
C VAL A 4 -13.66 9.70 29.77
N GLN A 5 -14.71 9.76 28.93
CA GLN A 5 -15.49 8.60 28.55
C GLN A 5 -14.55 7.57 27.91
N ARG A 6 -14.24 6.49 28.65
CA ARG A 6 -13.61 5.30 28.11
C ARG A 6 -14.56 4.73 27.06
N LYS A 7 -14.25 4.91 25.77
CA LYS A 7 -14.93 4.19 24.67
C LYS A 7 -14.93 2.71 25.04
N SER A 8 -16.12 2.13 25.14
CA SER A 8 -16.35 0.71 25.37
C SER A 8 -15.70 -0.08 24.23
N TRP A 9 -14.50 -0.58 24.44
CA TRP A 9 -13.88 -1.56 23.55
C TRP A 9 -14.63 -2.87 23.77
N CYS A 10 -15.43 -3.28 22.77
CA CYS A 10 -16.07 -4.58 22.80
C CYS A 10 -14.98 -5.65 22.99
N ALA A 11 -15.07 -6.43 24.07
CA ALA A 11 -14.17 -7.55 24.29
C ALA A 11 -14.39 -8.56 23.16
N LEU A 12 -13.30 -9.09 22.58
CA LEU A 12 -13.47 -10.07 21.51
C LEU A 12 -14.17 -11.32 22.06
N THR A 13 -15.17 -11.82 21.37
CA THR A 13 -15.98 -12.98 21.77
C THR A 13 -15.51 -14.29 21.11
N ILE A 14 -14.95 -14.20 19.91
CA ILE A 14 -14.35 -15.34 19.20
C ILE A 14 -13.01 -15.68 19.84
N ARG A 15 -12.83 -16.97 20.20
CA ARG A 15 -11.56 -17.50 20.65
C ARG A 15 -10.53 -17.41 19.51
N LEU A 16 -9.42 -16.71 19.70
CA LEU A 16 -8.37 -16.60 18.68
C LEU A 16 -7.43 -17.82 18.67
N LEU A 17 -6.73 -18.01 17.54
CA LEU A 17 -5.74 -19.07 17.39
C LEU A 17 -4.54 -18.82 18.31
N GLY A 18 -4.22 -19.82 19.14
CA GLY A 18 -3.00 -19.88 19.93
C GLY A 18 -1.92 -20.74 19.26
N ARG A 19 -0.73 -20.80 19.87
CA ARG A 19 0.39 -21.60 19.36
C ARG A 19 0.05 -23.08 19.18
N THR A 20 -0.65 -23.68 20.16
CA THR A 20 -1.05 -25.09 20.11
C THR A 20 -2.00 -25.35 18.95
N GLU A 21 -2.95 -24.44 18.74
CA GLU A 21 -3.95 -24.52 17.69
C GLU A 21 -3.32 -24.43 16.29
N ILE A 22 -2.45 -23.45 16.08
CA ILE A 22 -1.71 -23.30 14.82
C ILE A 22 -0.90 -24.57 14.49
N ARG A 23 -0.26 -25.17 15.50
CA ARG A 23 0.50 -26.42 15.32
C ARG A 23 -0.40 -27.62 15.03
N ARG A 24 -1.57 -27.71 15.67
CA ARG A 24 -2.57 -28.75 15.39
C ARG A 24 -3.04 -28.65 13.95
N LEU A 25 -3.50 -27.47 13.53
CA LEU A 25 -3.97 -27.20 12.17
C LEU A 25 -2.91 -27.51 11.12
N ALA A 26 -1.67 -27.07 11.34
CA ALA A 26 -0.58 -27.38 10.42
C ALA A 26 -0.29 -28.89 10.33
N LYS A 27 -0.43 -29.64 11.43
CA LYS A 27 -0.25 -31.10 11.42
C LYS A 27 -1.39 -31.80 10.67
N GLU A 28 -2.64 -31.39 10.89
CA GLU A 28 -3.82 -31.96 10.22
C GLU A 28 -3.77 -31.76 8.70
N LEU A 29 -3.26 -30.62 8.26
CA LEU A 29 -3.06 -30.33 6.85
C LEU A 29 -1.80 -30.98 6.26
N GLU A 30 -1.00 -31.70 7.06
CA GLU A 30 0.37 -32.11 6.73
C GLU A 30 1.22 -30.96 6.16
N PHE A 31 0.91 -29.75 6.60
CA PHE A 31 1.36 -28.51 6.01
C PHE A 31 2.71 -28.10 6.58
N ARG A 32 3.66 -27.83 5.68
CA ARG A 32 4.96 -27.26 6.01
C ARG A 32 5.05 -25.82 5.51
N PRO A 33 5.25 -24.84 6.40
CA PRO A 33 5.41 -23.43 6.00
C PRO A 33 6.51 -23.27 4.95
N ARG A 34 6.15 -22.65 3.82
CA ARG A 34 7.06 -22.42 2.70
C ARG A 34 7.82 -21.12 2.92
N LYS A 35 9.14 -21.23 3.12
CA LYS A 35 10.03 -20.06 3.26
C LYS A 35 9.98 -19.14 2.04
N SER A 36 9.83 -19.71 0.83
CA SER A 36 9.71 -18.95 -0.42
C SER A 36 8.47 -18.05 -0.48
N LEU A 37 7.40 -18.41 0.23
CA LEU A 37 6.18 -17.62 0.35
C LEU A 37 6.16 -16.74 1.61
N GLY A 38 7.25 -16.70 2.39
CA GLY A 38 7.35 -15.89 3.60
C GLY A 38 6.34 -16.22 4.70
N GLN A 39 5.79 -17.45 4.71
CA GLN A 39 4.71 -17.85 5.62
C GLN A 39 5.19 -17.88 7.09
N ASN A 40 4.69 -16.94 7.89
CA ASN A 40 4.84 -16.85 9.34
C ASN A 40 3.48 -16.53 9.96
N PHE A 41 2.93 -17.45 10.75
CA PHE A 41 1.57 -17.36 11.29
C PHE A 41 1.58 -16.74 12.68
N VAL A 42 0.82 -15.66 12.87
CA VAL A 42 0.69 -14.98 14.16
C VAL A 42 -0.13 -15.85 15.12
N HIS A 43 0.40 -16.14 16.30
CA HIS A 43 -0.26 -16.98 17.30
C HIS A 43 -0.51 -16.27 18.65
N ASP A 44 -0.16 -14.99 18.75
CA ASP A 44 -0.38 -14.18 19.95
C ASP A 44 -1.65 -13.34 19.81
N ALA A 45 -2.65 -13.64 20.65
CA ALA A 45 -3.94 -12.96 20.65
C ALA A 45 -3.81 -11.45 20.93
N ASN A 46 -2.83 -11.02 21.74
CA ASN A 46 -2.64 -9.61 22.06
C ASN A 46 -2.10 -8.82 20.86
N THR A 47 -1.19 -9.42 20.10
CA THR A 47 -0.70 -8.86 18.84
C THR A 47 -1.81 -8.76 17.80
N VAL A 48 -2.61 -9.81 17.63
CA VAL A 48 -3.78 -9.79 16.73
C VAL A 48 -4.76 -8.67 17.13
N ARG A 49 -5.13 -8.58 18.41
CA ARG A 49 -5.98 -7.49 18.93
C ARG A 49 -5.40 -6.12 18.66
N ARG A 50 -4.08 -5.94 18.87
CA ARG A 50 -3.39 -4.67 18.60
C ARG A 50 -3.48 -4.28 17.13
N VAL A 51 -3.30 -5.22 16.21
CA VAL A 51 -3.44 -4.97 14.75
C VAL A 51 -4.85 -4.49 14.42
N VAL A 52 -5.88 -5.23 14.85
CA VAL A 52 -7.28 -4.90 14.54
C VAL A 52 -7.75 -3.63 15.27
N SER A 53 -7.26 -3.34 16.46
CA SER A 53 -7.50 -2.05 17.11
C SER A 53 -6.80 -0.90 16.39
N THR A 54 -5.58 -1.12 15.89
CA THR A 54 -4.81 -0.11 15.15
C THR A 54 -5.43 0.18 13.79
N SER A 55 -6.06 -0.79 13.14
CA SER A 55 -6.75 -0.55 11.87
C SER A 55 -7.98 0.33 12.04
N GLY A 56 -8.65 0.26 13.20
CA GLY A 56 -9.87 1.02 13.47
C GLY A 56 -11.07 0.50 12.68
N VAL A 57 -10.99 -0.72 12.14
CA VAL A 57 -12.10 -1.38 11.45
C VAL A 57 -13.25 -1.68 12.41
N SER A 58 -14.44 -1.66 11.84
CA SER A 58 -15.73 -1.78 12.50
C SER A 58 -16.68 -2.61 11.63
N ARG A 59 -17.91 -2.81 12.12
CA ARG A 59 -18.94 -3.56 11.40
C ARG A 59 -19.39 -2.96 10.06
N SER A 60 -19.10 -1.68 9.80
CA SER A 60 -19.43 -1.04 8.53
C SER A 60 -18.33 -1.19 7.48
N ASP A 61 -17.22 -1.85 7.82
CA ASP A 61 -16.08 -1.99 6.93
C ASP A 61 -16.11 -3.35 6.22
N HIS A 62 -15.89 -3.32 4.91
CA HIS A 62 -15.44 -4.47 4.14
C HIS A 62 -13.91 -4.46 4.12
N VAL A 63 -13.31 -5.49 4.70
CA VAL A 63 -11.87 -5.64 4.86
C VAL A 63 -11.33 -6.64 3.84
N LEU A 64 -10.36 -6.21 3.06
CA LEU A 64 -9.53 -7.11 2.27
C LEU A 64 -8.35 -7.58 3.12
N GLU A 65 -8.32 -8.85 3.46
CA GLU A 65 -7.20 -9.49 4.15
C GLU A 65 -6.31 -10.20 3.13
N VAL A 66 -5.01 -9.92 3.17
CA VAL A 66 -4.03 -10.53 2.26
C VAL A 66 -3.16 -11.50 3.04
N GLY A 67 -3.09 -12.75 2.57
CA GLY A 67 -2.35 -13.82 3.25
C GLY A 67 -2.94 -14.13 4.63
N PRO A 68 -4.23 -14.50 4.72
CA PRO A 68 -4.88 -14.85 5.98
C PRO A 68 -4.21 -16.05 6.69
N GLY A 69 -3.56 -16.92 5.91
CA GLY A 69 -2.95 -18.13 6.41
C GLY A 69 -3.98 -19.03 7.10
N LEU A 70 -3.71 -19.38 8.36
CA LEU A 70 -4.63 -20.20 9.15
C LEU A 70 -5.82 -19.41 9.72
N GLY A 71 -5.86 -18.07 9.58
CA GLY A 71 -7.02 -17.26 9.95
C GLY A 71 -6.90 -16.48 11.27
N SER A 72 -5.71 -16.31 11.83
CA SER A 72 -5.54 -15.61 13.11
C SER A 72 -6.06 -14.17 13.08
N LEU A 73 -5.79 -13.42 12.01
CA LEU A 73 -6.30 -12.06 11.82
C LEU A 73 -7.76 -12.12 11.34
N THR A 74 -8.11 -13.02 10.42
CA THR A 74 -9.48 -13.25 9.94
C THR A 74 -10.48 -13.39 11.08
N LEU A 75 -10.22 -14.26 12.08
CA LEU A 75 -11.10 -14.44 13.23
C LEU A 75 -11.32 -13.14 14.01
N ALA A 76 -10.26 -12.36 14.21
CA ALA A 76 -10.36 -11.10 14.95
C ALA A 76 -11.05 -9.99 14.15
N LEU A 77 -10.93 -9.99 12.82
CA LEU A 77 -11.64 -9.07 11.94
C LEU A 77 -13.14 -9.40 11.91
N LEU A 78 -13.47 -10.68 11.78
CA LEU A 78 -14.85 -11.16 11.86
C LEU A 78 -15.46 -10.84 13.23
N ASP A 79 -14.75 -11.06 14.33
CA ASP A 79 -15.25 -10.73 15.66
C ASP A 79 -15.59 -9.22 15.84
N ARG A 80 -14.93 -8.33 15.08
CA ARG A 80 -15.28 -6.89 15.06
C ARG A 80 -16.55 -6.55 14.29
N GLY A 81 -17.20 -7.54 13.67
CA GLY A 81 -18.39 -7.34 12.86
C GLY A 81 -18.09 -7.01 11.39
N ALA A 82 -16.83 -6.95 10.96
CA ALA A 82 -16.46 -6.60 9.58
C ALA A 82 -16.82 -7.70 8.57
N HIS A 83 -17.14 -7.32 7.34
CA HIS A 83 -17.10 -8.26 6.21
C HIS A 83 -15.65 -8.46 5.80
N VAL A 84 -15.23 -9.69 5.52
CA VAL A 84 -13.84 -10.02 5.19
C VAL A 84 -13.78 -10.75 3.86
N THR A 85 -13.04 -10.18 2.90
CA THR A 85 -12.54 -10.93 1.75
C THR A 85 -11.09 -11.27 2.00
N ALA A 86 -10.80 -12.56 2.14
CA ALA A 86 -9.47 -13.07 2.37
C ALA A 86 -8.86 -13.57 1.05
N VAL A 87 -7.70 -13.04 0.67
CA VAL A 87 -6.96 -13.40 -0.55
C VAL A 87 -5.74 -14.22 -0.17
N GLU A 88 -5.75 -15.50 -0.52
CA GLU A 88 -4.72 -16.46 -0.17
C GLU A 88 -4.16 -17.14 -1.41
N ILE A 89 -2.83 -17.13 -1.57
CA ILE A 89 -2.17 -17.73 -2.72
C ILE A 89 -2.01 -19.25 -2.56
N ASP A 90 -1.88 -19.74 -1.33
CA ASP A 90 -1.73 -21.16 -1.04
C ASP A 90 -3.10 -21.86 -1.03
N PRO A 91 -3.40 -22.75 -2.01
CA PRO A 91 -4.72 -23.36 -2.14
C PRO A 91 -5.11 -24.18 -0.89
N VAL A 92 -4.15 -24.81 -0.21
CA VAL A 92 -4.41 -25.61 1.00
C VAL A 92 -4.91 -24.73 2.13
N LEU A 93 -4.31 -23.55 2.30
CA LEU A 93 -4.71 -22.60 3.33
C LEU A 93 -6.03 -21.90 2.97
N ALA A 94 -6.22 -21.58 1.69
CA ALA A 94 -7.46 -21.00 1.19
C ALA A 94 -8.65 -21.93 1.43
N GLU A 95 -8.49 -23.22 1.14
CA GLU A 95 -9.50 -24.26 1.37
C GLU A 95 -9.76 -24.48 2.87
N ARG A 96 -8.70 -24.42 3.71
CA ARG A 96 -8.84 -24.63 5.16
C ARG A 96 -9.55 -23.48 5.89
N LEU A 97 -9.36 -22.25 5.44
CA LEU A 97 -9.76 -21.04 6.18
C LEU A 97 -11.26 -21.01 6.56
N PRO A 98 -12.23 -21.30 5.67
CA PRO A 98 -13.64 -21.36 6.03
C PRO A 98 -13.94 -22.34 7.17
N HIS A 99 -13.31 -23.52 7.16
CA HIS A 99 -13.45 -24.50 8.24
C HIS A 99 -12.88 -23.98 9.56
N THR A 100 -11.77 -23.22 9.52
CA THR A 100 -11.18 -22.66 10.75
C THR A 100 -12.14 -21.66 11.36
N VAL A 101 -12.75 -20.81 10.53
CA VAL A 101 -13.78 -19.88 11.00
C VAL A 101 -14.99 -20.63 11.54
N ALA A 102 -15.45 -21.69 10.86
CA ALA A 102 -16.59 -22.50 11.31
C ALA A 102 -16.40 -23.14 12.69
N GLU A 103 -15.20 -23.67 12.98
CA GLU A 103 -14.83 -24.28 14.26
C GLU A 103 -14.83 -23.26 15.42
N HIS A 104 -14.57 -21.99 15.12
CA HIS A 104 -14.42 -20.93 16.11
C HIS A 104 -15.69 -20.08 16.28
N SER A 105 -16.42 -19.85 15.18
CA SER A 105 -17.71 -19.14 15.16
C SER A 105 -18.46 -19.42 13.85
N HIS A 106 -19.31 -20.44 13.87
CA HIS A 106 -20.09 -20.85 12.69
C HIS A 106 -20.95 -19.73 12.11
N SER A 107 -21.51 -18.88 12.97
CA SER A 107 -22.37 -17.77 12.59
C SER A 107 -21.61 -16.58 11.99
N GLU A 108 -20.32 -16.70 11.68
CA GLU A 108 -19.53 -15.62 11.07
C GLU A 108 -19.03 -15.96 9.68
N ILE A 109 -19.22 -17.21 9.24
CA ILE A 109 -18.81 -17.69 7.93
C ILE A 109 -19.47 -16.88 6.81
N GLN A 110 -20.72 -16.45 6.99
CA GLN A 110 -21.45 -15.67 5.99
C GLN A 110 -20.85 -14.27 5.74
N ARG A 111 -19.97 -13.78 6.64
CA ARG A 111 -19.22 -12.54 6.44
C ARG A 111 -17.83 -12.77 5.87
N LEU A 112 -17.44 -14.02 5.62
CA LEU A 112 -16.16 -14.38 5.01
C LEU A 112 -16.35 -14.77 3.54
N THR A 113 -15.54 -14.17 2.68
CA THR A 113 -15.28 -14.65 1.31
C THR A 113 -13.81 -15.01 1.22
N VAL A 114 -13.48 -16.17 0.64
CA VAL A 114 -12.09 -16.58 0.42
C VAL A 114 -11.81 -16.70 -1.07
N LEU A 115 -10.76 -16.03 -1.54
CA LEU A 115 -10.30 -16.05 -2.92
C LEU A 115 -8.92 -16.71 -2.96
N ASN A 116 -8.82 -17.86 -3.64
CA ASN A 116 -7.53 -18.44 -3.96
C ASN A 116 -6.89 -17.75 -5.18
N ARG A 117 -6.16 -16.66 -4.92
CA ARG A 117 -5.62 -15.75 -5.93
C ARG A 117 -4.29 -15.16 -5.48
N ASP A 118 -3.46 -14.79 -6.46
CA ASP A 118 -2.36 -13.86 -6.20
C ASP A 118 -2.94 -12.44 -6.05
N VAL A 119 -2.62 -11.79 -4.94
CA VAL A 119 -3.05 -10.42 -4.66
C VAL A 119 -2.61 -9.42 -5.73
N LEU A 120 -1.46 -9.66 -6.41
CA LEU A 120 -0.94 -8.79 -7.46
C LEU A 120 -1.76 -8.86 -8.75
N THR A 121 -2.52 -9.93 -8.95
CA THR A 121 -3.39 -10.12 -10.10
C THR A 121 -4.85 -9.78 -9.80
N LEU A 122 -5.21 -9.58 -8.53
CA LEU A 122 -6.58 -9.25 -8.13
C LEU A 122 -7.07 -7.97 -8.83
N ARG A 123 -8.31 -8.01 -9.31
CA ARG A 123 -9.01 -6.90 -9.95
C ARG A 123 -10.31 -6.57 -9.24
N ARG A 124 -10.81 -5.34 -9.46
CA ARG A 124 -12.04 -4.85 -8.83
C ARG A 124 -13.30 -5.63 -9.18
N ASP A 125 -13.38 -6.15 -10.39
CA ASP A 125 -14.52 -6.90 -10.93
C ASP A 125 -14.61 -8.32 -10.38
N GLU A 126 -13.53 -8.82 -9.76
CA GLU A 126 -13.55 -10.09 -9.02
C GLU A 126 -14.18 -9.97 -7.63
N LEU A 127 -14.47 -8.75 -7.15
CA LEU A 127 -15.08 -8.51 -5.83
C LEU A 127 -16.52 -8.04 -5.99
N ALA A 128 -17.44 -8.70 -5.28
CA ALA A 128 -18.85 -8.30 -5.25
C ALA A 128 -19.05 -6.90 -4.66
N GLU A 129 -18.26 -6.55 -3.64
CA GLU A 129 -18.26 -5.23 -3.01
C GLU A 129 -16.84 -4.66 -2.95
N PRO A 130 -16.67 -3.35 -3.14
CA PRO A 130 -15.37 -2.72 -3.09
C PRO A 130 -14.86 -2.62 -1.64
N PRO A 131 -13.64 -3.10 -1.34
CA PRO A 131 -13.12 -3.09 0.01
C PRO A 131 -12.85 -1.66 0.48
N THR A 132 -13.12 -1.43 1.75
CA THR A 132 -12.94 -0.13 2.42
C THR A 132 -11.65 -0.07 3.24
N ALA A 133 -11.09 -1.22 3.60
CA ALA A 133 -9.86 -1.32 4.36
C ALA A 133 -9.01 -2.52 3.92
N VAL A 134 -7.71 -2.44 4.14
CA VAL A 134 -6.79 -3.59 4.05
C VAL A 134 -6.20 -3.85 5.42
N VAL A 135 -6.27 -5.10 5.87
CA VAL A 135 -5.57 -5.55 7.08
C VAL A 135 -4.81 -6.83 6.76
N ALA A 136 -3.48 -6.83 6.92
CA ALA A 136 -2.69 -7.98 6.50
C ALA A 136 -1.40 -8.17 7.31
N ASN A 137 -0.93 -9.41 7.38
CA ASN A 137 0.43 -9.75 7.76
C ASN A 137 1.18 -10.16 6.48
N LEU A 138 1.78 -9.17 5.81
CA LEU A 138 2.25 -9.35 4.44
C LEU A 138 3.59 -10.09 4.37
N PRO A 139 3.74 -11.06 3.45
CA PRO A 139 5.03 -11.66 3.17
C PRO A 139 6.03 -10.66 2.60
N TYR A 140 7.29 -10.89 2.90
CA TYR A 140 8.35 -9.88 2.80
C TYR A 140 8.70 -9.48 1.37
N ASN A 141 8.61 -10.42 0.43
CA ASN A 141 8.90 -10.21 -0.99
C ASN A 141 7.77 -9.52 -1.76
N VAL A 142 6.54 -9.54 -1.24
CA VAL A 142 5.36 -9.01 -1.95
C VAL A 142 4.74 -7.79 -1.28
N ALA A 143 5.17 -7.43 -0.06
CA ALA A 143 4.50 -6.40 0.74
C ALA A 143 4.34 -5.04 0.03
N VAL A 144 5.43 -4.47 -0.49
CA VAL A 144 5.38 -3.16 -1.17
C VAL A 144 4.61 -3.23 -2.50
N PRO A 145 4.91 -4.17 -3.41
CA PRO A 145 4.11 -4.33 -4.64
C PRO A 145 2.62 -4.53 -4.37
N ALA A 146 2.25 -5.37 -3.39
CA ALA A 146 0.86 -5.61 -3.02
C ALA A 146 0.19 -4.33 -2.49
N LEU A 147 0.86 -3.56 -1.62
CA LEU A 147 0.33 -2.28 -1.14
C LEU A 147 0.03 -1.32 -2.29
N LEU A 148 1.00 -1.11 -3.17
CA LEU A 148 0.87 -0.16 -4.27
C LEU A 148 -0.19 -0.62 -5.28
N HIS A 149 -0.25 -1.93 -5.56
CA HIS A 149 -1.28 -2.54 -6.40
C HIS A 149 -2.67 -2.31 -5.82
N LEU A 150 -2.91 -2.69 -4.56
CA LEU A 150 -4.23 -2.56 -3.93
C LEU A 150 -4.68 -1.11 -3.81
N LEU A 151 -3.78 -0.20 -3.41
CA LEU A 151 -4.10 1.23 -3.36
C LEU A 151 -4.37 1.82 -4.76
N ALA A 152 -3.76 1.27 -5.80
CA ALA A 152 -4.01 1.67 -7.18
C ALA A 152 -5.32 1.12 -7.73
N GLU A 153 -5.62 -0.15 -7.45
CA GLU A 153 -6.74 -0.91 -8.00
C GLU A 153 -8.06 -0.54 -7.33
N PHE A 154 -8.04 -0.29 -6.01
CA PHE A 154 -9.22 -0.03 -5.18
C PHE A 154 -9.19 1.37 -4.55
N PRO A 155 -9.71 2.40 -5.25
CA PRO A 155 -9.84 3.75 -4.70
C PRO A 155 -10.71 3.83 -3.44
N SER A 156 -11.60 2.85 -3.22
CA SER A 156 -12.49 2.73 -2.05
C SER A 156 -11.75 2.47 -0.72
N ILE A 157 -10.50 1.98 -0.77
CA ILE A 157 -9.71 1.71 0.44
C ILE A 157 -9.39 3.02 1.14
N ARG A 158 -9.96 3.23 2.33
CA ARG A 158 -9.70 4.39 3.19
C ARG A 158 -8.50 4.18 4.11
N THR A 159 -8.31 2.95 4.59
CA THR A 159 -7.27 2.63 5.57
C THR A 159 -6.56 1.33 5.23
N VAL A 160 -5.23 1.33 5.37
CA VAL A 160 -4.41 0.12 5.27
C VAL A 160 -3.68 -0.05 6.60
N THR A 161 -3.70 -1.24 7.19
CA THR A 161 -2.92 -1.59 8.37
C THR A 161 -2.22 -2.91 8.14
N VAL A 162 -0.90 -2.86 8.04
CA VAL A 162 -0.10 -4.02 7.66
C VAL A 162 1.03 -4.25 8.62
N MET A 163 1.27 -5.53 8.90
CA MET A 163 2.48 -6.00 9.52
C MET A 163 3.44 -6.46 8.43
N VAL A 164 4.66 -5.94 8.48
CA VAL A 164 5.76 -6.21 7.54
C VAL A 164 7.06 -6.34 8.35
N GLN A 165 8.21 -6.68 7.73
CA GLN A 165 9.50 -6.63 8.44
C GLN A 165 9.80 -5.23 8.95
N ALA A 166 10.57 -5.15 10.04
CA ALA A 166 11.02 -3.89 10.63
C ALA A 166 11.63 -2.94 9.59
N GLU A 167 12.59 -3.42 8.79
CA GLU A 167 13.25 -2.60 7.75
C GLU A 167 12.24 -2.09 6.70
N VAL A 168 11.26 -2.92 6.31
CA VAL A 168 10.23 -2.51 5.35
C VAL A 168 9.30 -1.48 5.97
N ALA A 169 8.95 -1.64 7.25
CA ALA A 169 8.13 -0.67 7.98
C ALA A 169 8.85 0.67 8.14
N GLU A 170 10.14 0.64 8.47
CA GLU A 170 11.02 1.80 8.54
C GLU A 170 11.10 2.50 7.19
N ARG A 171 11.34 1.75 6.11
CA ARG A 171 11.39 2.28 4.75
C ARG A 171 10.07 2.89 4.31
N LEU A 172 8.93 2.24 4.54
CA LEU A 172 7.61 2.80 4.20
C LEU A 172 7.33 4.11 4.93
N ALA A 173 7.67 4.19 6.21
CA ALA A 173 7.43 5.35 7.06
C ALA A 173 8.56 6.41 7.01
N ALA A 174 9.69 6.13 6.36
CA ALA A 174 10.82 7.06 6.30
C ALA A 174 10.44 8.40 5.67
N GLU A 175 11.02 9.48 6.19
CA GLU A 175 10.85 10.85 5.70
C GLU A 175 11.99 11.25 4.74
N PRO A 176 11.77 12.24 3.84
CA PRO A 176 12.76 12.66 2.86
C PRO A 176 14.13 13.00 3.47
N GLY A 177 15.21 12.66 2.76
CA GLY A 177 16.59 12.92 3.17
C GLY A 177 17.19 11.90 4.15
N GLY A 178 16.39 11.00 4.72
CA GLY A 178 16.87 9.92 5.58
C GLY A 178 17.49 8.75 4.80
N LYS A 179 18.39 7.99 5.45
CA LYS A 179 19.03 6.79 4.86
C LYS A 179 18.01 5.76 4.37
N GLU A 180 16.97 5.52 5.17
CA GLU A 180 15.92 4.54 4.86
C GLU A 180 14.87 5.05 3.86
N TYR A 181 14.91 6.34 3.50
CA TYR A 181 14.00 6.91 2.50
C TYR A 181 14.31 6.37 1.10
N GLY A 182 13.27 5.92 0.42
CA GLY A 182 13.38 5.21 -0.85
C GLY A 182 12.11 5.32 -1.69
N VAL A 183 12.15 4.67 -2.86
CA VAL A 183 11.01 4.58 -3.78
C VAL A 183 9.69 4.17 -3.07
N PRO A 184 9.67 3.15 -2.18
CA PRO A 184 8.44 2.79 -1.49
C PRO A 184 7.88 3.92 -0.62
N SER A 185 8.75 4.67 0.07
CA SER A 185 8.39 5.78 0.95
C SER A 185 7.63 6.88 0.21
N VAL A 186 8.06 7.17 -1.03
CA VAL A 186 7.48 8.22 -1.87
C VAL A 186 6.19 7.73 -2.52
N LYS A 187 6.22 6.54 -3.15
CA LYS A 187 5.09 5.99 -3.89
C LYS A 187 3.89 5.72 -3.01
N VAL A 188 4.08 5.29 -1.76
CA VAL A 188 2.97 5.09 -0.83
C VAL A 188 2.33 6.42 -0.40
N ARG A 189 3.13 7.48 -0.25
CA ARG A 189 2.66 8.83 0.13
C ARG A 189 1.86 9.52 -0.97
N PHE A 190 1.92 9.03 -2.21
CA PHE A 190 1.01 9.42 -3.28
C PHE A 190 -0.46 9.14 -2.93
N PHE A 191 -0.71 8.08 -2.16
CA PHE A 191 -2.06 7.65 -1.81
C PHE A 191 -2.54 8.19 -0.47
N GLY A 192 -1.65 8.42 0.50
CA GLY A 192 -2.06 8.83 1.83
C GLY A 192 -0.95 9.04 2.84
N ARG A 193 -1.35 9.36 4.07
CA ARG A 193 -0.43 9.59 5.20
C ARG A 193 0.03 8.27 5.77
N VAL A 194 1.34 8.10 5.93
CA VAL A 194 1.95 6.87 6.46
C VAL A 194 2.46 7.08 7.87
N ARG A 195 2.20 6.13 8.75
CA ARG A 195 2.70 6.15 10.13
C ARG A 195 3.06 4.76 10.64
N ARG A 196 4.16 4.69 11.39
CA ARG A 196 4.54 3.49 12.14
C ARG A 196 3.73 3.43 13.44
N CYS A 197 3.09 2.29 13.69
CA CYS A 197 2.19 2.10 14.83
C CYS A 197 2.79 1.20 15.93
N GLY A 198 3.97 0.64 15.71
CA GLY A 198 4.69 -0.12 16.74
C GLY A 198 5.55 -1.24 16.15
N MET A 199 6.24 -1.94 17.06
CA MET A 199 7.05 -3.12 16.76
C MET A 199 6.33 -4.38 17.23
N VAL A 200 6.61 -5.50 16.57
CA VAL A 200 6.06 -6.82 16.92
C VAL A 200 7.22 -7.81 17.01
N SER A 201 7.30 -8.51 18.16
CA SER A 201 8.36 -9.47 18.43
C SER A 201 8.25 -10.70 17.54
N PRO A 202 9.37 -11.27 17.03
CA PRO A 202 9.33 -12.51 16.24
C PRO A 202 8.77 -13.72 17.01
N THR A 203 8.78 -13.70 18.35
CA THR A 203 8.32 -14.83 19.17
C THR A 203 6.81 -15.06 19.13
N VAL A 204 6.04 -14.11 18.58
CA VAL A 204 4.59 -14.22 18.42
C VAL A 204 4.17 -14.98 17.16
N PHE A 205 5.15 -15.44 16.37
CA PHE A 205 4.93 -16.14 15.12
C PHE A 205 5.37 -17.60 15.19
N TRP A 206 4.77 -18.41 14.32
CA TRP A 206 5.25 -19.73 13.98
C TRP A 206 5.28 -19.91 12.46
N PRO A 207 6.38 -20.38 11.86
CA PRO A 207 7.73 -20.42 12.42
C PRO A 207 8.20 -19.02 12.87
N ILE A 208 9.23 -18.99 13.72
CA ILE A 208 9.77 -17.72 14.23
C ILE A 208 10.62 -17.08 13.11
N PRO A 209 10.31 -15.85 12.67
CA PRO A 209 11.12 -15.13 11.70
C PRO A 209 12.43 -14.65 12.34
N ARG A 210 13.43 -14.36 11.50
CA ARG A 210 14.77 -13.93 11.95
C ARG A 210 14.84 -12.47 12.44
N VAL A 211 13.82 -11.68 12.10
CA VAL A 211 13.81 -10.23 12.34
C VAL A 211 12.50 -9.83 12.98
N TYR A 212 12.48 -8.65 13.61
CA TYR A 212 11.25 -8.04 14.09
C TYR A 212 10.33 -7.67 12.93
N SER A 213 9.04 -7.59 13.24
CA SER A 213 8.05 -6.99 12.36
C SER A 213 7.70 -5.57 12.84
N GLY A 214 7.31 -4.70 11.92
CA GLY A 214 6.75 -3.38 12.20
C GLY A 214 5.30 -3.31 11.75
N LEU A 215 4.47 -2.62 12.54
CA LEU A 215 3.09 -2.30 12.18
C LEU A 215 3.06 -0.93 11.52
N VAL A 216 2.52 -0.85 10.30
CA VAL A 216 2.37 0.39 9.54
C VAL A 216 0.90 0.63 9.25
N ARG A 217 0.47 1.88 9.40
CA ARG A 217 -0.85 2.33 8.98
C ARG A 217 -0.72 3.40 7.90
N ILE A 218 -1.57 3.29 6.88
CA ILE A 218 -1.73 4.29 5.84
C ILE A 218 -3.18 4.75 5.88
N ASP A 219 -3.36 6.05 6.04
CA ASP A 219 -4.66 6.71 5.99
C ASP A 219 -4.75 7.43 4.62
N ARG A 220 -5.57 6.91 3.70
CA ARG A 220 -5.75 7.50 2.36
C ARG A 220 -6.27 8.93 2.50
N TYR A 221 -5.83 9.83 1.62
CA TYR A 221 -6.39 11.17 1.56
C TYR A 221 -7.90 11.11 1.24
N PRO A 222 -8.78 11.69 2.09
CA PRO A 222 -10.21 11.75 1.80
C PRO A 222 -10.50 12.50 0.49
N THR A 223 -9.73 13.56 0.24
CA THR A 223 -9.69 14.28 -1.03
C THR A 223 -8.24 14.30 -1.48
N SER A 224 -7.95 13.74 -2.66
CA SER A 224 -6.60 13.72 -3.19
C SER A 224 -6.14 15.15 -3.48
N PRO A 225 -4.92 15.55 -3.07
CA PRO A 225 -4.35 16.86 -3.39
C PRO A 225 -3.93 17.00 -4.86
N TRP A 226 -3.91 15.90 -5.62
CA TRP A 226 -3.50 15.85 -7.03
C TRP A 226 -4.33 14.84 -7.84
N PRO A 227 -4.28 14.88 -9.18
CA PRO A 227 -4.91 13.89 -10.04
C PRO A 227 -4.47 12.46 -9.68
N THR A 228 -5.41 11.52 -9.72
CA THR A 228 -5.18 10.11 -9.35
C THR A 228 -5.40 9.14 -10.49
N ASP A 229 -5.59 9.65 -11.72
CA ASP A 229 -5.78 8.78 -12.88
C ASP A 229 -4.50 7.96 -13.15
N PRO A 230 -4.64 6.78 -13.80
CA PRO A 230 -3.51 5.89 -14.01
C PRO A 230 -2.37 6.49 -14.83
N ALA A 231 -2.65 7.42 -15.76
CA ALA A 231 -1.62 8.01 -16.61
C ALA A 231 -0.76 9.00 -15.81
N PHE A 232 -1.40 9.91 -15.08
CA PHE A 232 -0.71 10.85 -14.20
C PHE A 232 0.14 10.12 -13.15
N ARG A 233 -0.44 9.13 -12.47
CA ARG A 233 0.29 8.33 -11.47
C ARG A 233 1.53 7.65 -12.06
N ARG A 234 1.43 7.06 -13.26
CA ARG A 234 2.59 6.42 -13.93
C ARG A 234 3.71 7.41 -14.21
N GLN A 235 3.39 8.62 -14.67
CA GLN A 235 4.38 9.66 -14.95
C GLN A 235 5.05 10.16 -13.66
N VAL A 236 4.29 10.39 -12.58
CA VAL A 236 4.88 10.75 -11.28
C VAL A 236 5.79 9.62 -10.78
N PHE A 237 5.35 8.36 -10.88
CA PHE A 237 6.13 7.21 -10.42
C PHE A 237 7.40 7.03 -11.25
N GLN A 238 7.38 7.33 -12.55
CA GLN A 238 8.56 7.33 -13.40
C GLN A 238 9.59 8.38 -12.93
N LEU A 239 9.15 9.59 -12.55
CA LEU A 239 10.06 10.60 -12.00
C LEU A 239 10.70 10.15 -10.69
N VAL A 240 9.92 9.51 -9.81
CA VAL A 240 10.46 8.88 -8.59
C VAL A 240 11.52 7.84 -8.96
N ASP A 241 11.23 6.93 -9.88
CA ASP A 241 12.17 5.88 -10.28
C ASP A 241 13.45 6.46 -10.90
N ILE A 242 13.37 7.52 -11.72
CA ILE A 242 14.53 8.23 -12.27
C ILE A 242 15.41 8.81 -11.14
N ALA A 243 14.81 9.54 -10.20
CA ALA A 243 15.52 10.19 -9.11
C ALA A 243 16.26 9.20 -8.21
N PHE A 244 15.60 8.09 -7.85
CA PHE A 244 16.19 7.05 -7.00
C PHE A 244 17.11 6.08 -7.76
N GLY A 245 17.01 5.98 -9.09
CA GLY A 245 17.99 5.28 -9.93
C GLY A 245 19.37 5.97 -9.95
N GLN A 246 19.42 7.27 -9.61
CA GLN A 246 20.62 8.09 -9.68
C GLN A 246 20.97 8.78 -8.34
N ARG A 247 20.84 8.08 -7.20
CA ARG A 247 20.93 8.64 -5.83
C ARG A 247 22.13 9.57 -5.53
N ARG A 248 23.27 9.35 -6.20
CA ARG A 248 24.50 10.14 -5.98
C ARG A 248 24.55 11.44 -6.78
N LYS A 249 23.70 11.60 -7.81
CA LYS A 249 23.64 12.79 -8.66
C LYS A 249 22.66 13.82 -8.08
N THR A 250 22.90 15.07 -8.44
CA THR A 250 21.93 16.16 -8.23
C THR A 250 20.70 15.95 -9.11
N CYS A 251 19.57 16.55 -8.77
CA CYS A 251 18.31 16.44 -9.52
C CYS A 251 18.51 16.93 -10.96
N ARG A 252 19.27 18.02 -11.17
CA ARG A 252 19.63 18.49 -12.51
C ARG A 252 20.18 17.35 -13.37
N ASN A 253 21.13 16.59 -12.82
CA ASN A 253 21.83 15.54 -13.54
C ASN A 253 21.03 14.23 -13.59
N ALA A 254 20.12 13.99 -12.64
CA ALA A 254 19.26 12.82 -12.63
C ALA A 254 18.18 12.89 -13.72
N PHE A 255 17.64 14.08 -13.98
CA PHE A 255 16.52 14.27 -14.91
C PHE A 255 16.93 14.70 -16.33
N VAL A 256 18.22 14.68 -16.69
CA VAL A 256 18.71 15.11 -18.02
C VAL A 256 17.98 14.40 -19.15
N ASP A 257 17.94 13.07 -19.13
CA ASP A 257 17.36 12.29 -20.22
C ASP A 257 15.85 12.50 -20.33
N TRP A 258 15.16 12.67 -19.19
CA TRP A 258 13.73 12.94 -19.15
C TRP A 258 13.38 14.35 -19.65
N ALA A 259 14.21 15.34 -19.33
CA ALA A 259 14.00 16.72 -19.73
C ALA A 259 14.56 17.02 -21.14
N GLY A 260 15.40 16.14 -21.69
CA GLY A 260 16.07 16.32 -22.99
C GLY A 260 17.41 17.06 -22.92
N SER A 261 17.68 17.83 -21.85
CA SER A 261 18.99 18.42 -21.60
C SER A 261 19.18 18.78 -20.12
N GLY A 262 20.42 19.07 -19.72
CA GLY A 262 20.73 19.55 -18.37
C GLY A 262 20.18 20.95 -18.08
N ASN A 263 20.02 21.81 -19.09
CA ASN A 263 19.43 23.13 -18.93
C ASN A 263 17.91 23.02 -18.76
N GLU A 264 17.25 22.25 -19.62
CA GLU A 264 15.80 22.02 -19.50
C GLU A 264 15.43 21.31 -18.20
N SER A 265 16.28 20.39 -17.73
CA SER A 265 16.15 19.77 -16.40
C SER A 265 16.19 20.81 -15.28
N ALA A 266 17.17 21.72 -15.30
CA ALA A 266 17.29 22.78 -14.32
C ALA A 266 16.09 23.74 -14.37
N ASP A 267 15.65 24.13 -15.56
CA ASP A 267 14.53 25.06 -15.75
C ASP A 267 13.21 24.47 -15.24
N ARG A 268 12.94 23.18 -15.52
CA ARG A 268 11.76 22.46 -14.99
C ARG A 268 11.78 22.35 -13.47
N LEU A 269 12.96 22.06 -12.89
CA LEU A 269 13.12 21.99 -11.44
C LEU A 269 12.87 23.35 -10.78
N LEU A 270 13.44 24.43 -11.34
CA LEU A 270 13.23 25.80 -10.84
C LEU A 270 11.76 26.23 -10.97
N ALA A 271 11.10 25.92 -12.09
CA ALA A 271 9.67 26.18 -12.28
C ALA A 271 8.78 25.43 -11.27
N ALA A 272 9.25 24.28 -10.78
CA ALA A 272 8.62 23.52 -9.69
C ALA A 272 9.04 23.99 -8.29
N SER A 273 9.86 25.05 -8.18
CA SER A 273 10.47 25.53 -6.95
C SER A 273 11.33 24.48 -6.24
N ILE A 274 12.09 23.71 -7.02
CA ILE A 274 13.05 22.71 -6.56
C ILE A 274 14.45 23.18 -6.94
N ASP A 275 15.34 23.29 -5.95
CA ASP A 275 16.75 23.57 -6.21
C ASP A 275 17.38 22.42 -7.04
N PRO A 276 17.91 22.69 -8.25
CA PRO A 276 18.51 21.68 -9.11
C PRO A 276 19.72 20.96 -8.49
N ALA A 277 20.37 21.56 -7.49
CA ALA A 277 21.51 20.98 -6.76
C ALA A 277 21.10 19.95 -5.69
N ARG A 278 19.81 19.90 -5.28
CA ARG A 278 19.32 18.88 -4.35
C ARG A 278 19.51 17.48 -4.93
N ARG A 279 19.60 16.47 -4.06
CA ARG A 279 19.55 15.05 -4.47
C ARG A 279 18.12 14.54 -4.50
N GLY A 280 17.85 13.58 -5.39
CA GLY A 280 16.51 12.99 -5.56
C GLY A 280 15.91 12.41 -4.28
N GLU A 281 16.75 11.81 -3.42
CA GLU A 281 16.33 11.27 -2.12
C GLU A 281 15.90 12.32 -1.09
N THR A 282 16.08 13.60 -1.37
CA THR A 282 15.57 14.68 -0.53
C THR A 282 14.17 15.15 -0.94
N LEU A 283 13.67 14.74 -2.12
CA LEU A 283 12.39 15.21 -2.66
C LEU A 283 11.20 14.48 -2.02
N SER A 284 10.15 15.22 -1.69
CA SER A 284 8.86 14.68 -1.23
C SER A 284 7.98 14.27 -2.41
N ILE A 285 6.86 13.58 -2.15
CA ILE A 285 5.89 13.28 -3.22
C ILE A 285 5.31 14.55 -3.84
N ASP A 286 5.08 15.59 -3.04
CA ASP A 286 4.61 16.91 -3.49
C ASP A 286 5.60 17.58 -4.45
N ASP A 287 6.91 17.41 -4.22
CA ASP A 287 7.96 17.89 -5.13
C ASP A 287 7.83 17.18 -6.50
N PHE A 288 7.68 15.84 -6.53
CA PHE A 288 7.54 15.09 -7.77
C PHE A 288 6.25 15.41 -8.55
N VAL A 289 5.13 15.53 -7.84
CA VAL A 289 3.83 15.91 -8.41
C VAL A 289 3.91 17.29 -9.05
N ARG A 290 4.46 18.26 -8.32
CA ARG A 290 4.63 19.64 -8.80
C ARG A 290 5.60 19.72 -9.97
N LEU A 291 6.69 18.95 -9.96
CA LEU A 291 7.61 18.84 -11.09
C LEU A 291 6.90 18.39 -12.36
N LEU A 292 6.05 17.36 -12.27
CA LEU A 292 5.29 16.89 -13.42
C LEU A 292 4.30 17.94 -13.93
N GLN A 293 3.48 18.52 -13.04
CA GLN A 293 2.44 19.49 -13.41
C GLN A 293 3.04 20.72 -14.08
N ARG A 294 4.08 21.34 -13.49
CA ARG A 294 4.73 22.53 -14.05
C ARG A 294 5.47 22.27 -15.37
N SER A 295 5.84 21.01 -15.63
CA SER A 295 6.48 20.64 -16.88
C SER A 295 5.49 20.41 -18.03
N ALA A 296 4.24 20.05 -17.73
CA ALA A 296 3.19 19.89 -18.72
C ALA A 296 2.71 21.25 -19.26
N ASP A 297 2.58 22.25 -18.37
CA ASP A 297 2.14 23.61 -18.73
C ASP A 297 3.06 24.26 -19.79
N ARG A 298 4.37 23.96 -19.76
CA ARG A 298 5.35 24.49 -20.73
C ARG A 298 5.32 23.77 -22.08
N GLY A 299 4.95 22.49 -22.12
CA GLY A 299 4.84 21.74 -23.37
C GLY A 299 3.61 22.09 -24.20
N GLY A 300 2.61 22.75 -23.59
CA GLY A 300 1.42 23.27 -24.27
C GLY A 300 1.67 24.60 -24.97
N SER A 301 2.52 25.47 -24.42
CA SER A 301 2.80 26.79 -25.00
C SER A 301 3.65 26.75 -26.27
N ASP A 302 4.46 25.70 -26.46
CA ASP A 302 5.33 25.58 -27.64
C ASP A 302 4.62 24.96 -28.87
N ARG A 303 3.34 24.56 -28.77
CA ARG A 303 2.59 23.91 -29.86
C ARG A 303 1.57 24.81 -30.57
N GLU A 304 1.34 26.04 -30.11
CA GLU A 304 0.40 27.01 -30.74
C GLU A 304 1.10 28.03 -31.66
N GLY A 305 2.40 27.89 -31.93
CA GLY A 305 3.23 28.91 -32.59
C GLY A 305 3.55 28.72 -34.08
N THR A 306 2.84 27.87 -34.83
CA THR A 306 3.09 27.69 -36.28
C THR A 306 1.81 27.62 -37.08
N SER A 307 1.15 28.77 -37.25
CA SER A 307 0.28 28.99 -38.41
C SER A 307 1.14 29.39 -39.62
N PRO A 308 1.03 28.72 -40.77
CA PRO A 308 1.76 29.10 -41.98
C PRO A 308 1.20 30.41 -42.56
N PRO A 309 2.02 31.20 -43.27
CA PRO A 309 1.55 32.44 -43.89
C PRO A 309 0.53 32.11 -44.98
N THR A 310 -0.60 32.81 -44.95
CA THR A 310 -1.66 32.71 -45.96
C THR A 310 -1.12 33.24 -47.29
N ALA A 311 -0.95 32.36 -48.28
CA ALA A 311 -0.59 32.74 -49.63
C ALA A 311 -1.76 33.54 -50.26
N GLY A 312 -1.45 34.73 -50.77
CA GLY A 312 -2.39 35.63 -51.42
C GLY A 312 -3.03 34.99 -52.65
N GLN A 313 -4.36 35.09 -52.73
CA GLN A 313 -5.12 34.77 -53.93
C GLN A 313 -4.96 35.91 -54.92
N GLY A 314 -4.39 35.60 -56.09
CA GLY A 314 -4.45 36.45 -57.27
C GLY A 314 -5.88 36.54 -57.80
N ALA A 315 -6.28 37.76 -58.15
CA ALA A 315 -7.54 38.06 -58.84
C ALA A 315 -7.57 37.46 -60.26
N PRO A 316 -8.75 37.10 -60.80
CA PRO A 316 -8.92 36.95 -62.23
C PRO A 316 -9.34 38.29 -62.87
N ALA A 317 -9.00 38.42 -64.14
CA ALA A 317 -9.19 39.59 -64.98
C ALA A 317 -10.66 40.00 -65.21
N CYS A 318 -10.91 41.31 -65.12
CA CYS A 318 -11.57 42.17 -66.11
C CYS A 318 -11.17 43.62 -65.84
#